data_AF-A0A1Q6YAJ4-F1
#
_entry.id   AF-A0A1Q6YAJ4-F1
#
_cell.length_a   1.000
_cell.length_b   1.000
_cell.length_c   1.000
_cell.angle_alpha   90.00
_cell.angle_beta   90.00
_cell.angle_gamma   90.00
#
_symmetry.space_group_name_H-M   'P 1'
#
loop_
_entity.id
_entity.type
_entity.pdbx_description
1 polymer ?
#
loop_
_entity_poly.entity_id
_entity_poly.type
_entity_poly.pdbx_seq_one_letter_code
_entity_poly.pdbx_strand_id
1 'polypeptide(L)'
;MSEPFRPYEKLVAITVFGKRFQVPERNSLLRCFQFISPETIPYGRFCWNQDCQYCRVTCQLPDEDEPREMLSCKFIVMPGMEITEMSQELKWCLRAKLPADTPVTS
;
A
#
# COMPACT_ATOMS: atom_id res chain seq x y z
N MET A 1 -10.56 -11.89 18.76
CA MET A 1 -9.80 -10.86 18.04
C MET A 1 -10.18 -11.01 16.58
N SER A 2 -10.88 -10.05 15.98
CA SER A 2 -11.18 -10.10 14.54
C SER A 2 -9.89 -9.91 13.75
N GLU A 3 -9.63 -10.78 12.78
CA GLU A 3 -8.49 -10.61 11.88
C GLU A 3 -8.70 -9.32 11.05
N PRO A 4 -7.66 -8.47 10.89
CA PRO A 4 -7.79 -7.20 10.20
C PRO A 4 -8.01 -7.36 8.68
N PHE A 5 -7.82 -8.57 8.15
CA PHE A 5 -7.89 -8.88 6.73
C PHE A 5 -9.24 -9.50 6.37
N ARG A 6 -9.75 -9.14 5.19
CA ARG A 6 -10.80 -9.92 4.55
C ARG A 6 -10.24 -11.29 4.16
N PRO A 7 -11.07 -12.35 4.16
CA PRO A 7 -10.65 -13.67 3.68
C PRO A 7 -10.04 -13.58 2.28
N TYR A 8 -8.90 -14.25 2.10
CA TYR A 8 -8.16 -14.32 0.84
C TYR A 8 -7.68 -15.75 0.62
N GLU A 9 -7.59 -16.16 -0.65
CA GLU A 9 -7.20 -17.54 -1.01
C GLU A 9 -5.75 -17.64 -1.47
N LYS A 10 -5.17 -16.51 -1.89
CA LYS A 10 -3.80 -16.44 -2.40
C LYS A 10 -3.19 -15.06 -2.14
N LEU A 11 -1.87 -15.00 -2.31
CA LEU A 11 -1.15 -13.75 -2.39
C LEU A 11 -0.98 -13.35 -3.86
N VAL A 12 -1.10 -12.06 -4.12
CA VAL A 12 -0.89 -11.46 -5.44
C VAL A 12 0.36 -10.59 -5.42
N ALA A 13 1.09 -10.58 -6.52
CA ALA A 13 2.29 -9.79 -6.65
C ALA A 13 1.94 -8.33 -6.92
N ILE A 14 2.60 -7.41 -6.21
CA ILE A 14 2.63 -5.97 -6.52
C ILE A 14 4.07 -5.48 -6.50
N THR A 15 4.32 -4.33 -7.12
CA THR A 15 5.62 -3.66 -7.09
C THR A 15 5.50 -2.33 -6.36
N VAL A 16 6.42 -2.03 -5.46
CA VAL A 16 6.49 -0.75 -4.74
C VAL A 16 7.90 -0.21 -4.87
N PHE A 17 8.07 0.93 -5.55
CA PHE A 17 9.38 1.51 -5.88
C PHE A 17 10.36 0.46 -6.46
N GLY A 18 9.92 -0.28 -7.48
CA GLY A 18 10.73 -1.33 -8.12
C GLY A 18 10.95 -2.62 -7.31
N LYS A 19 10.55 -2.66 -6.03
CA LYS A 19 10.64 -3.88 -5.20
C LYS A 19 9.33 -4.66 -5.21
N ARG A 20 9.41 -5.95 -5.47
CA ARG A 20 8.26 -6.86 -5.53
C ARG A 20 7.83 -7.33 -4.13
N PHE A 21 6.52 -7.33 -3.88
CA PHE A 21 5.88 -7.84 -2.67
C PHE A 21 4.75 -8.82 -3.01
N GLN A 22 4.42 -9.69 -2.06
CA GLN A 22 3.27 -10.60 -2.11
C GLN A 22 2.28 -10.17 -1.03
N VAL A 23 1.03 -9.91 -1.42
CA VAL A 23 0.01 -9.34 -0.53
C VAL A 23 -1.33 -10.04 -0.70
N PRO A 24 -2.17 -10.09 0.35
CA PRO A 24 -3.45 -10.79 0.28
C PRO A 24 -4.39 -10.14 -0.73
N GLU A 25 -4.93 -10.93 -1.66
CA GLU A 25 -5.97 -10.44 -2.57
C GLU A 25 -7.24 -10.00 -1.81
N ARG A 26 -8.15 -9.33 -2.51
CA ARG A 26 -9.48 -8.88 -1.99
C ARG A 26 -9.41 -7.91 -0.80
N ASN A 27 -8.22 -7.44 -0.45
CA ASN A 27 -7.98 -6.50 0.63
C ASN A 27 -7.66 -5.11 0.08
N SER A 28 -7.94 -4.07 0.87
CA SER A 28 -7.53 -2.73 0.49
C SER A 28 -6.01 -2.63 0.44
N LEU A 29 -5.48 -1.74 -0.39
CA LEU A 29 -4.04 -1.55 -0.50
C LEU A 29 -3.40 -1.14 0.85
N LEU A 30 -4.12 -0.38 1.69
CA LEU A 30 -3.63 -0.05 3.04
C LEU A 30 -3.56 -1.28 3.95
N ARG A 31 -4.51 -2.24 3.84
CA ARG A 31 -4.38 -3.53 4.53
C ARG A 31 -3.21 -4.35 3.96
N CYS A 32 -2.94 -4.26 2.66
CA CYS A 32 -1.78 -4.90 2.05
C CYS A 32 -0.46 -4.32 2.59
N PHE A 33 -0.39 -3.00 2.79
CA PHE A 33 0.75 -2.38 3.47
C PHE A 33 0.87 -2.81 4.93
N GLN A 34 -0.26 -2.96 5.65
CA GLN A 34 -0.26 -3.55 6.99
C GLN A 34 0.27 -4.98 7.00
N PHE A 35 -0.04 -5.79 5.98
CA PHE A 35 0.50 -7.13 5.85
C PHE A 35 2.03 -7.11 5.65
N ILE A 36 2.54 -6.15 4.86
CA ILE A 36 3.99 -5.98 4.61
C ILE A 36 4.72 -5.46 5.87
N SER A 37 4.11 -4.55 6.62
CA SER A 37 4.70 -3.92 7.80
C SER A 37 3.69 -3.82 8.96
N PRO A 38 3.42 -4.96 9.63
CA PRO A 38 2.41 -5.04 10.69
C PRO A 38 2.79 -4.21 11.94
N GLU A 39 4.07 -3.91 12.11
CA GLU A 39 4.59 -3.19 13.28
C GLU A 39 4.49 -1.67 13.17
N THR A 40 4.19 -1.13 11.98
CA THR A 40 4.25 0.33 11.74
C THR A 40 2.99 0.89 11.12
N ILE A 41 2.40 0.21 10.13
CA ILE A 41 1.18 0.70 9.47
C ILE A 41 -0.01 0.84 10.42
N PRO A 42 -0.28 -0.10 11.36
CA PRO A 42 -1.38 0.08 12.32
C PRO A 42 -1.25 1.30 13.23
N TYR A 43 -0.02 1.78 13.45
CA TYR A 43 0.28 2.93 14.32
C TYR A 43 0.49 4.23 13.53
N GLY A 44 0.42 4.18 12.20
CA GLY A 44 0.46 5.37 11.36
C GLY A 44 -0.80 6.21 11.51
N ARG A 45 -0.75 7.46 11.03
CA ARG A 45 -1.85 8.44 11.11
C ARG A 45 -2.99 8.17 10.11
N PHE A 46 -3.39 6.91 9.95
CA PHE A 46 -4.41 6.52 8.99
C PHE A 46 -5.80 6.43 9.61
N CYS A 47 -6.75 7.10 8.98
CA CYS A 47 -8.17 7.10 9.38
C CYS A 47 -8.99 5.90 8.87
N TRP A 48 -8.49 5.15 7.87
CA TRP A 48 -9.18 4.04 7.18
C TRP A 48 -10.52 4.40 6.52
N ASN A 49 -10.89 5.67 6.49
CA ASN A 49 -12.21 6.15 6.10
C ASN A 49 -12.13 7.38 5.19
N GLN A 50 -11.09 7.51 4.35
CA GLN A 50 -10.84 8.60 3.38
C GLN A 50 -10.61 10.03 3.93
N ASP A 51 -10.85 10.29 5.21
CA ASP A 51 -10.81 11.66 5.75
C ASP A 51 -9.41 12.29 5.76
N CYS A 52 -8.40 11.59 6.30
CA CYS A 52 -7.04 12.16 6.46
C CYS A 52 -6.23 12.23 5.15
N GLN A 53 -6.57 11.39 4.17
CA GLN A 53 -5.83 11.19 2.91
C GLN A 53 -4.32 10.88 3.02
N TYR A 54 -3.79 10.64 4.22
CA TYR A 54 -2.38 10.27 4.43
C TYR A 54 -2.00 8.91 3.86
N CYS A 55 -2.92 8.16 3.25
CA CYS A 55 -2.65 6.89 2.55
C CYS A 55 -2.68 7.03 1.02
N ARG A 56 -2.48 8.24 0.50
CA ARG A 56 -2.43 8.52 -0.93
C ARG A 56 -1.24 7.86 -1.61
N VAL A 57 -1.48 7.31 -2.80
CA VAL A 57 -0.49 6.67 -3.67
C VAL A 57 -0.78 7.04 -5.12
N THR A 58 0.26 6.99 -5.96
CA THR A 58 0.14 6.99 -7.42
C THR A 58 0.56 5.60 -7.90
N CYS A 59 -0.29 4.98 -8.71
CA CYS A 59 -0.08 3.62 -9.18
C CYS A 59 -0.24 3.52 -10.70
N GLN A 60 0.63 2.76 -11.35
CA GLN A 60 0.38 2.21 -12.67
C GLN A 60 -0.43 0.92 -12.52
N LEU A 61 -1.64 0.90 -13.09
CA LEU A 61 -2.45 -0.32 -13.14
C LEU A 61 -2.09 -1.12 -14.41
N PRO A 62 -2.17 -2.48 -14.38
CA PRO A 62 -1.77 -3.32 -15.51
C PRO A 62 -2.53 -3.05 -16.82
N ASP A 63 -3.80 -2.63 -16.72
CA ASP A 63 -4.72 -2.46 -17.84
C ASP A 63 -4.96 -0.99 -18.20
N GLU A 64 -4.15 -0.08 -17.68
CA GLU A 64 -4.27 1.36 -17.93
C GLU A 64 -2.96 1.90 -18.50
N ASP A 65 -3.05 2.93 -19.34
CA ASP A 65 -1.88 3.55 -19.98
C ASP A 65 -1.25 4.66 -19.13
N GLU A 66 -2.02 5.27 -18.22
CA GLU A 66 -1.58 6.39 -17.38
C GLU A 66 -1.63 6.04 -15.89
N PRO A 67 -0.67 6.52 -15.08
CA PRO A 67 -0.72 6.37 -13.63
C PRO A 67 -1.91 7.10 -13.02
N ARG A 68 -2.49 6.51 -11.97
CA ARG A 68 -3.62 7.10 -11.24
C ARG A 68 -3.29 7.36 -9.79
N GLU A 69 -3.68 8.54 -9.31
CA GLU A 69 -3.69 8.86 -7.89
C GLU A 69 -4.92 8.22 -7.23
N MET A 70 -4.72 7.59 -6.07
CA MET A 70 -5.77 6.92 -5.31
C MET A 70 -5.49 6.88 -3.81
N LEU A 71 -6.54 6.60 -3.01
CA LEU A 71 -6.41 6.38 -1.58
C LEU A 71 -6.30 4.88 -1.27
N SER A 72 -5.17 4.46 -0.69
CA SER A 72 -4.90 3.04 -0.40
C SER A 72 -5.95 2.39 0.50
N CYS A 73 -6.64 3.17 1.35
CA CYS A 73 -7.71 2.65 2.21
C CYS A 73 -9.01 2.31 1.46
N LYS A 74 -9.20 2.81 0.24
CA LYS A 74 -10.42 2.63 -0.56
C LYS A 74 -10.22 1.75 -1.79
N PHE A 75 -8.99 1.65 -2.28
CA PHE A 75 -8.67 0.83 -3.43
C PHE A 75 -8.35 -0.61 -3.01
N ILE A 76 -8.97 -1.59 -3.68
CA ILE A 76 -8.65 -3.02 -3.52
C ILE A 76 -7.45 -3.35 -4.38
N VAL A 77 -6.49 -4.08 -3.83
CA VAL A 77 -5.25 -4.43 -4.53
C VAL A 77 -5.54 -5.19 -5.84
N MET A 78 -4.78 -4.87 -6.89
CA MET A 78 -4.80 -5.57 -8.17
C MET A 78 -3.47 -6.30 -8.40
N PRO A 79 -3.48 -7.56 -8.87
CA PRO A 79 -2.26 -8.25 -9.26
C PRO A 79 -1.50 -7.47 -10.34
N GLY A 80 -0.20 -7.34 -10.19
CA GLY A 80 0.67 -6.67 -11.16
C GLY A 80 0.69 -5.15 -11.07
N MET A 81 -0.10 -4.53 -10.17
CA MET A 81 -0.04 -3.08 -10.01
C MET A 81 1.33 -2.62 -9.48
N GLU A 82 1.73 -1.43 -9.91
CA GLU A 82 2.99 -0.80 -9.50
C GLU A 82 2.73 0.54 -8.81
N ILE A 83 3.24 0.69 -7.59
CA ILE A 83 3.17 1.92 -6.81
C ILE A 83 4.46 2.71 -7.10
N THR A 84 4.30 3.86 -7.76
CA THR A 84 5.39 4.73 -8.20
C THR A 84 5.57 5.94 -7.30
N GLU A 85 4.52 6.37 -6.59
CA GLU A 85 4.59 7.41 -5.57
C GLU A 85 3.69 7.09 -4.37
N MET A 86 4.03 7.63 -3.19
CA MET A 86 3.19 7.52 -1.99
C MET A 86 3.43 8.68 -1.03
N SER A 87 2.45 8.92 -0.16
CA SER A 87 2.54 9.91 0.91
C SER A 87 3.71 9.67 1.87
N GLN A 88 4.16 10.73 2.55
CA GLN A 88 5.27 10.62 3.51
C GLN A 88 4.96 9.69 4.68
N GLU A 89 3.73 9.71 5.19
CA GLU A 89 3.29 8.81 6.26
C GLU A 89 3.45 7.33 5.85
N LEU A 90 3.10 6.99 4.60
CA LEU A 90 3.30 5.64 4.07
C LEU A 90 4.78 5.30 3.92
N LYS A 91 5.59 6.20 3.36
CA LYS A 91 7.04 5.98 3.24
C LYS A 91 7.70 5.77 4.60
N TRP A 92 7.34 6.57 5.60
CA TRP A 92 7.85 6.43 6.96
C TRP A 92 7.47 5.09 7.57
N CYS A 93 6.19 4.71 7.49
CA CYS A 93 5.73 3.42 8.02
C CYS A 93 6.40 2.24 7.29
N LEU A 94 6.62 2.33 5.98
CA LEU A 94 7.21 1.25 5.17
C LEU A 94 8.74 1.32 5.06
N ARG A 95 9.41 2.29 5.69
CA ARG A 95 10.84 2.59 5.47
C ARG A 95 11.77 1.37 5.58
N ALA A 96 11.50 0.45 6.51
CA ALA A 96 12.32 -0.73 6.72
C ALA A 96 12.09 -1.83 5.68
N LYS A 97 11.05 -1.68 4.84
CA LYS A 97 10.65 -2.64 3.80
C LYS A 97 10.97 -2.11 2.40
N LEU A 98 11.02 -0.79 2.20
CA LEU A 98 11.31 -0.14 0.93
C LEU A 98 12.81 -0.14 0.60
N PRO A 99 13.20 0.10 -0.67
CA PRO A 99 14.57 0.39 -1.06
C PRO A 99 15.16 1.59 -0.29
N ALA A 100 16.46 1.54 0.03
CA ALA A 100 17.14 2.53 0.88
C ALA A 100 17.21 3.94 0.27
N ASP A 101 17.12 4.04 -1.05
CA ASP A 101 17.10 5.26 -1.85
C ASP A 101 15.72 5.91 -1.95
N THR A 102 14.67 5.29 -1.38
CA THR A 102 13.33 5.89 -1.36
C THR A 102 13.35 7.16 -0.50
N PRO A 103 13.10 8.36 -1.07
CA PRO A 103 13.23 9.60 -0.32
C PRO A 103 12.10 9.75 0.69
N VAL A 104 12.45 9.72 1.98
CA VAL A 104 11.59 10.09 3.10
C VAL A 104 11.99 11.50 3.54
N THR A 105 11.11 12.48 3.39
CA THR A 105 11.38 13.83 3.91
C THR A 105 10.79 13.96 5.31
N SER A 106 11.54 14.58 6.21
CA SER A 106 11.11 14.91 7.58
C SER A 106 10.04 15.98 7.62
#